data_AF-A0A831RJA4-F1
#
_entry.id   AF-A0A831RJA4-F1
#
_cell.length_a   1.000
_cell.length_b   1.000
_cell.length_c   1.000
_cell.angle_alpha   90.00
_cell.angle_beta   90.00
_cell.angle_gamma   90.00
#
_symmetry.space_group_name_H-M   'P 1'
#
loop_
_entity.id
_entity.type
_entity.pdbx_description
1 polymer ?
#
loop_
_entity_poly.entity_id
_entity_poly.type
_entity_poly.pdbx_seq_one_letter_code
_entity_poly.pdbx_strand_id
1 'polypeptide(L)' 'MQLPLQVTYRDLTPSQAVTAKIREKADKLERFYDRITGCRVMIEAPHAHRHKG' A
#
# COMPACT_ATOMS: atom_id res chain seq x y z
N MET A 1 3.83 0.14 -14.85
CA MET A 1 4.54 1.27 -14.21
C MET A 1 6.00 1.17 -14.62
N GLN A 2 6.74 2.28 -14.70
CA GLN A 2 8.16 2.28 -15.05
C GLN A 2 9.08 2.23 -13.82
N LEU A 3 8.61 2.78 -12.71
CA LEU A 3 9.27 2.79 -11.40
C LEU A 3 8.69 1.66 -10.54
N PRO A 4 9.53 1.03 -9.70
CA PRO A 4 9.06 0.01 -8.77
C PRO A 4 8.05 0.60 -7.78
N LEU A 5 7.02 -0.18 -7.45
CA LEU A 5 6.04 0.14 -6.40
C LEU A 5 6.75 0.28 -5.05
N GLN A 6 6.68 1.46 -4.45
CA GLN A 6 7.30 1.74 -3.15
C GLN A 6 6.24 1.61 -2.05
N VAL A 7 6.45 0.68 -1.11
CA VAL A 7 5.55 0.46 0.01
C VAL A 7 6.27 0.74 1.32
N THR A 8 5.76 1.69 2.09
CA THR A 8 6.31 2.07 3.40
C THR A 8 5.29 1.77 4.48
N TYR A 9 5.74 1.07 5.52
CA TYR A 9 4.95 0.75 6.70
C TYR A 9 5.46 1.61 7.87
N ARG A 10 4.59 2.43 8.46
CA ARG A 10 4.93 3.21 9.65
C ARG A 10 4.27 2.60 10.88
N ASP A 11 5.09 2.26 11.88
CA ASP A 11 4.66 1.70 13.17
C ASP A 11 3.85 0.40 13.07
N LEU A 12 4.06 -0.36 11.98
CA LEU A 12 3.42 -1.65 11.81
C LEU A 12 4.29 -2.66 11.09
N THR A 13 4.04 -3.93 11.40
CA THR A 13 4.73 -5.05 10.76
C THR A 13 4.18 -5.25 9.35
N PRO A 14 5.04 -5.33 8.33
CA PRO A 14 4.62 -5.68 6.98
C PRO A 14 3.87 -7.01 6.96
N SER A 15 2.70 -7.03 6.33
CA SER A 15 1.91 -8.25 6.15
C SER A 15 1.88 -8.63 4.67
N GLN A 16 2.11 -9.91 4.36
CA GLN A 16 2.05 -10.40 2.97
C GLN A 16 0.67 -10.15 2.34
N ALA A 17 -0.40 -10.32 3.11
CA ALA A 17 -1.77 -10.08 2.64
C ALA A 17 -1.99 -8.62 2.25
N VAL A 18 -1.40 -7.69 3.01
CA VAL A 18 -1.50 -6.25 2.75
C VAL A 18 -0.67 -5.88 1.52
N THR A 19 0.57 -6.35 1.43
CA THR A 19 1.42 -6.16 0.24
C THR A 19 0.77 -6.71 -1.04
N ALA A 20 0.13 -7.87 -0.97
CA ALA A 20 -0.57 -8.47 -2.13
C ALA A 20 -1.73 -7.57 -2.61
N LYS A 21 -2.56 -7.06 -1.68
CA LYS A 21 -3.66 -6.14 -2.01
C LYS A 21 -3.16 -4.82 -2.60
N ILE A 22 -2.03 -4.31 -2.12
CA ILE A 22 -1.42 -3.09 -2.67
C ILE A 22 -1.00 -3.32 -4.13
N ARG A 23 -0.34 -4.45 -4.42
CA ARG A 23 0.07 -4.81 -5.78
C ARG A 23 -1.12 -4.95 -6.71
N GLU A 24 -2.16 -5.68 -6.30
CA GLU A 24 -3.38 -5.84 -7.11
C GLU A 24 -4.02 -4.49 -7.48
N LYS A 25 -4.09 -3.55 -6.52
CA LYS A 25 -4.60 -2.20 -6.77
C LYS A 25 -3.69 -1.37 -7.68
N ALA A 26 -2.37 -1.49 -7.52
CA ALA A 26 -1.40 -0.82 -8.39
C ALA A 26 -1.49 -1.33 -9.84
N ASP A 27 -1.59 -2.64 -10.03
CA ASP A 27 -1.76 -3.26 -11.35
C ASP A 27 -3.06 -2.80 -12.02
N LYS A 28 -4.14 -2.70 -11.22
CA LYS A 28 -5.41 -2.14 -11.69
C LYS A 28 -5.25 -0.70 -12.16
N LEU A 29 -4.52 0.13 -11.42
CA LEU A 29 -4.28 1.53 -11.76
C LEU A 29 -3.53 1.68 -13.10
N GLU A 30 -2.54 0.83 -13.33
CA GLU A 30 -1.78 0.79 -14.60
C GLU A 30 -2.68 0.46 -15.80
N ARG A 31 -3.66 -0.43 -15.64
CA ARG A 31 -4.61 -0.76 -16.72
C ARG A 31 -5.51 0.40 -17.13
N PHE A 32 -5.81 1.32 -16.21
CA PHE A 32 -6.68 2.47 -16.49
C PHE A 32 -5.92 3.67 -17.03
N TYR A 33 -4.63 3.81 -16.68
CA TYR A 33 -3.83 4.97 -17.04
C TYR A 33 -2.36 4.60 -17.15
N ASP A 34 -1.92 4.36 -18.39
CA ASP A 34 -0.59 3.89 -18.78
C ASP A 34 0.54 4.90 -18.51
N ARG A 35 0.21 6.19 -18.40
CA ARG A 35 1.18 7.26 -18.09
C ARG A 35 1.59 7.33 -16.61
N ILE A 36 1.06 6.47 -15.73
CA ILE A 36 1.55 6.39 -14.35
C ILE A 36 2.92 5.71 -14.33
N THR A 37 3.94 6.53 -14.09
CA THR A 37 5.33 6.07 -14.04
C THR A 37 5.66 5.38 -12.73
N GLY A 38 4.97 5.66 -11.61
CA GLY A 38 5.20 4.99 -10.33
C GLY A 38 4.11 5.24 -9.30
N CYS A 39 4.12 4.44 -8.22
CA CYS A 39 3.19 4.56 -7.11
C CYS A 39 3.94 4.42 -5.77
N ARG A 40 3.64 5.32 -4.84
CA ARG A 40 4.12 5.30 -3.47
C ARG A 40 2.93 5.06 -2.54
N VAL A 41 3.02 4.02 -1.73
CA VAL A 41 1.96 3.62 -0.80
C VAL A 41 2.52 3.67 0.61
N MET A 42 1.86 4.44 1.46
CA MET A 42 2.17 4.54 2.87
C MET A 42 1.04 3.92 3.68
N ILE A 43 1.39 3.03 4.59
CA ILE A 43 0.44 2.38 5.48
C ILE A 43 0.82 2.75 6.90
N GLU A 44 -0.16 3.28 7.60
CA GLU A 44 -0.07 3.65 9.00
C GLU A 44 -1.31 3.11 9.72
N ALA A 45 -1.14 2.72 10.98
CA ALA A 45 -2.23 2.35 11.87
C ALA A 45 -2.19 3.30 13.06
N PRO A 46 -2.75 4.52 12.95
CA PRO A 46 -2.77 5.48 14.05
C PRO A 46 -3.67 4.90 15.15
N HIS A 47 -3.05 4.42 16.23
CA HIS A 47 -3.70 3.98 17.47
C HIS A 47 -4.78 2.90 17.30
N ALA A 48 -4.40 1.64 17.53
CA ALA A 48 -5.36 0.61 17.90
C ALA A 48 -5.92 0.96 19.29
N HIS A 49 -6.90 1.87 19.35
CA HIS A 49 -7.62 2.20 20.58
C HIS A 49 -8.25 0.91 21.11
N ARG A 50 -7.61 0.32 22.11
CA ARG A 50 -8.17 -0.75 22.91
C ARG A 50 -9.20 -0.13 23.85
N HIS A 51 -10.38 0.19 23.32
CA HIS A 51 -11.54 0.44 24.17
C HIS A 51 -11.98 -0.90 24.77
N LYS A 52 -11.48 -1.19 25.96
CA LYS A 52 -12.15 -2.03 26.96
C LYS A 52 -11.96 -1.37 28.32
N GLY A 53 -12.88 -0.46 28.62
CA GLY A 53 -13.25 -0.07 29.98
C GLY A 53 -14.66 -0.56 30.23
#